data_AF-A0A2X2BEZ6-F1
#
_entry.id   AF-A0A2X2BEZ6-F1
#
_cell.length_a   1.000
_cell.length_b   1.000
_cell.length_c   1.000
_cell.angle_alpha   90.00
_cell.angle_beta   90.00
_cell.angle_gamma   90.00
#
_symmetry.space_group_name_H-M   'P 1'
#
loop_
_entity.id
_entity.type
_entity.pdbx_description
1 polymer ?
#
loop_
_entity_poly.entity_id
_entity_poly.type
_entity_poly.pdbx_seq_one_letter_code
_entity_poly.pdbx_strand_id
1 'polypeptide(L)'
;MLDEPILSVKRRAKYLLIELNQGWIIVHLGMSGSVRILPEEQPEEKHDHIDLVFRDGKVLRYTDPRRFGAWLWCEDLATSSVLAHLGPEPLSAQFNAQYLYQQSKNKKIAIKPWLMDNKLVVGVGNIYANEALFSSGIMPDRKASSLTEQECDVLVNAIKAVLTRSIEQGGTTLKDFLQSDGKPGYFAQELFVYGRKDKACLICGHTIESIKQGQRSTFFCRHCQHGEITD
;
A
#
# COMPACT_ATOMS: atom_id res chain seq x y z
N MET A 1 24.91 -10.80 11.54
CA MET A 1 24.11 -11.78 12.33
C MET A 1 24.44 -13.13 11.77
N LEU A 2 25.27 -13.91 12.47
CA LEU A 2 25.63 -15.27 12.04
C LEU A 2 24.84 -16.25 12.88
N ASP A 3 24.30 -17.29 12.25
CA ASP A 3 23.67 -18.45 12.90
C ASP A 3 22.41 -18.22 13.76
N GLU A 4 21.68 -17.13 13.51
CA GLU A 4 20.37 -16.88 14.15
C GLU A 4 19.23 -17.56 13.38
N PRO A 5 18.38 -18.39 14.02
CA PRO A 5 17.19 -18.94 13.40
C PRO A 5 16.15 -17.84 13.11
N ILE A 6 15.50 -17.92 11.95
CA ILE A 6 14.29 -17.16 11.67
C ILE A 6 13.12 -17.86 12.36
N LEU A 7 12.52 -17.17 13.32
CA LEU A 7 11.38 -17.67 14.12
C LEU A 7 10.05 -17.43 13.41
N SER A 8 9.89 -16.29 12.74
CA SER A 8 8.69 -15.96 11.97
C SER A 8 8.94 -14.86 10.94
N VAL A 9 8.04 -14.76 9.96
CA VAL A 9 7.97 -13.63 9.02
C VAL A 9 6.58 -13.02 9.10
N LYS A 10 6.52 -11.74 9.45
CA LYS A 10 5.29 -10.96 9.61
C LYS A 10 5.31 -9.75 8.68
N ARG A 11 4.15 -9.11 8.50
CA ARG A 11 4.02 -7.85 7.77
C ARG A 11 3.34 -6.82 8.65
N ARG A 12 3.88 -5.60 8.67
CA ARG A 12 3.22 -4.41 9.21
C ARG A 12 3.29 -3.30 8.18
N ALA A 13 2.15 -2.78 7.73
CA ALA A 13 2.09 -1.84 6.60
C ALA A 13 2.84 -2.37 5.37
N LYS A 14 3.89 -1.66 4.95
CA LYS A 14 4.78 -2.02 3.83
C LYS A 14 6.14 -2.56 4.30
N TYR A 15 6.24 -2.93 5.58
CA TYR A 15 7.43 -3.52 6.17
C TYR A 15 7.26 -5.03 6.30
N LEU A 16 8.27 -5.77 5.84
CA LEU A 16 8.48 -7.16 6.22
C LEU A 16 9.23 -7.18 7.56
N LEU A 17 8.81 -8.06 8.45
CA LEU A 17 9.38 -8.20 9.79
C LEU A 17 9.88 -9.63 9.93
N ILE A 18 11.18 -9.82 10.03
CA ILE A 18 11.82 -11.13 10.20
C ILE A 18 12.21 -11.24 11.67
N GLU A 19 11.58 -12.17 12.38
CA GLU A 19 11.79 -12.42 13.81
C GLU A 19 13.01 -13.33 13.99
N LEU A 20 13.97 -12.90 14.80
CA LEU A 20 15.13 -13.66 15.27
C LEU A 20 15.05 -13.79 16.81
N ASN A 21 15.97 -14.52 17.43
CA ASN A 21 15.95 -14.71 18.90
C ASN A 21 16.09 -13.39 19.68
N GLN A 22 16.95 -12.47 19.20
CA GLN A 22 17.33 -11.26 19.92
C GLN A 22 16.64 -10.00 19.38
N GLY A 23 15.72 -10.14 18.44
CA GLY A 23 15.05 -8.99 17.82
C GLY A 23 14.58 -9.26 16.41
N TRP A 24 14.51 -8.18 15.63
CA TRP A 24 13.80 -8.11 14.37
C TRP A 24 14.63 -7.43 13.28
N ILE A 25 14.62 -8.02 12.10
CA ILE A 25 15.00 -7.31 10.88
C ILE A 25 13.73 -6.70 10.27
N ILE A 26 13.71 -5.38 10.17
CA ILE A 26 12.64 -4.61 9.53
C ILE A 26 13.09 -4.24 8.13
N VAL A 27 12.37 -4.73 7.12
CA VAL A 27 12.68 -4.51 5.71
C VAL A 27 11.59 -3.70 5.04
N HIS A 28 11.95 -2.57 4.43
CA HIS A 28 11.08 -1.79 3.56
C HIS A 28 11.59 -1.86 2.13
N LEU A 29 10.75 -2.23 1.17
CA LEU A 29 11.17 -2.38 -0.24
C LEU A 29 11.27 -1.05 -1.00
N GLY A 30 10.79 0.05 -0.43
CA GLY A 30 10.82 1.34 -1.11
C GLY A 30 9.95 1.34 -2.37
N MET A 31 10.51 1.84 -3.47
CA MET A 31 9.80 1.94 -4.75
C MET A 31 10.15 0.83 -5.75
N SER A 32 11.37 0.31 -5.68
CA SER A 32 11.92 -0.64 -6.65
C SER A 32 12.64 -1.83 -5.99
N GLY A 33 12.54 -1.93 -4.66
CA GLY A 33 13.09 -3.06 -3.93
C GLY A 33 12.27 -4.32 -4.17
N SER A 34 12.97 -5.45 -4.27
CA SER A 34 12.38 -6.78 -4.38
C SER A 34 13.20 -7.76 -3.55
N VAL A 35 12.55 -8.85 -3.13
CA VAL A 35 13.20 -9.97 -2.44
C VAL A 35 12.92 -11.26 -3.21
N ARG A 36 13.95 -12.08 -3.42
CA ARG A 36 13.84 -13.39 -4.07
C ARG A 36 14.58 -14.47 -3.27
N ILE A 37 14.06 -15.69 -3.31
CA ILE A 37 14.76 -16.87 -2.77
C ILE A 37 15.50 -17.54 -3.92
N LEU A 38 16.82 -17.61 -3.82
CA LEU A 38 17.68 -18.36 -4.71
C LEU A 38 17.90 -19.77 -4.12
N PRO A 39 17.90 -20.82 -4.96
CA PRO A 39 18.10 -22.19 -4.51
C PRO A 39 19.52 -22.45 -3.99
N GLU A 40 20.49 -21.67 -4.47
CA GLU A 40 21.90 -21.72 -4.12
C GLU A 40 22.51 -20.32 -4.28
N GLU A 41 23.74 -20.15 -3.80
CA GLU A 41 24.49 -18.90 -3.98
C GLU A 41 24.83 -18.68 -5.46
N GLN A 42 24.45 -17.52 -5.98
CA GLN A 42 24.72 -17.10 -7.36
C GLN A 42 25.48 -15.77 -7.32
N PRO A 43 26.31 -15.45 -8.34
CA PRO A 43 26.98 -14.16 -8.40
C PRO A 43 25.99 -12.99 -8.26
N GLU A 44 26.39 -11.95 -7.54
CA GLU A 44 25.58 -10.75 -7.37
C GLU A 44 25.52 -9.92 -8.65
N GLU A 45 24.33 -9.39 -8.95
CA GLU A 45 24.14 -8.40 -9.99
C GLU A 45 24.29 -6.97 -9.45
N LYS A 46 24.41 -5.98 -10.34
CA LYS A 46 24.64 -4.55 -10.02
C LYS A 46 23.74 -3.95 -8.93
N HIS A 47 22.53 -4.48 -8.79
CA HIS A 47 21.52 -3.95 -7.88
C HIS A 47 21.17 -4.89 -6.72
N ASP A 48 21.89 -6.00 -6.58
CA ASP A 48 21.78 -6.92 -5.45
C ASP A 48 22.60 -6.34 -4.30
N HIS A 49 21.94 -5.96 -3.20
CA HIS A 49 22.60 -5.19 -2.13
C HIS A 49 22.76 -5.96 -0.83
N ILE A 50 21.87 -6.93 -0.56
CA ILE A 50 21.87 -7.70 0.71
C ILE A 50 21.49 -9.14 0.41
N ASP A 51 22.29 -10.07 0.94
CA ASP A 51 22.00 -11.50 0.97
C ASP A 51 21.87 -11.98 2.42
N LEU A 52 20.82 -12.75 2.70
CA LEU A 52 20.77 -13.65 3.85
C LEU A 52 21.00 -15.07 3.35
N VAL A 53 22.17 -15.61 3.68
CA VAL A 53 22.55 -16.98 3.31
C VAL A 53 22.06 -17.94 4.39
N PHE A 54 21.27 -18.94 3.99
CA PHE A 54 20.73 -19.97 4.87
C PHE A 54 21.69 -21.16 4.99
N ARG A 55 21.57 -21.92 6.09
CA ARG A 55 22.40 -23.12 6.32
C ARG A 55 22.21 -24.22 5.28
N ASP A 56 21.05 -24.26 4.62
CA ASP A 56 20.75 -25.22 3.55
C ASP A 56 21.24 -24.75 2.16
N GLY A 57 22.02 -23.68 2.11
CA GLY A 57 22.62 -23.13 0.88
C GLY A 57 21.71 -22.16 0.13
N LYS A 58 20.43 -22.05 0.48
CA LYS A 58 19.53 -21.07 -0.15
C LYS A 58 19.94 -19.64 0.23
N VAL A 59 19.54 -18.67 -0.60
CA VAL A 59 19.81 -17.26 -0.34
C VAL A 59 18.53 -16.43 -0.47
N LEU A 60 18.20 -15.63 0.55
CA LEU A 60 17.25 -14.54 0.39
C LEU A 60 18.02 -13.30 -0.08
N ARG A 61 17.79 -12.90 -1.33
CA ARG A 61 18.48 -11.76 -1.95
C ARG A 61 17.56 -10.56 -2.08
N TYR A 62 18.06 -9.40 -1.67
CA TYR A 62 17.40 -8.10 -1.80
C TYR A 62 18.04 -7.27 -2.90
N THR A 63 17.21 -6.81 -3.83
CA THR A 63 17.62 -6.03 -5.00
C THR A 63 16.86 -4.72 -5.04
N ASP A 64 17.54 -3.59 -5.19
CA ASP A 64 16.89 -2.28 -5.26
C ASP A 64 17.64 -1.29 -6.17
N PRO A 65 17.24 -1.15 -7.43
CA PRO A 65 17.89 -0.24 -8.38
C PRO A 65 17.97 1.22 -7.93
N ARG A 66 16.97 1.70 -7.17
CA ARG A 66 16.91 3.10 -6.71
C ARG A 66 17.45 3.32 -5.30
N ARG A 67 17.69 2.25 -4.54
CA ARG A 67 18.20 2.27 -3.15
C ARG A 67 17.33 3.13 -2.22
N PHE A 68 16.02 2.97 -2.33
CA PHE A 68 15.02 3.65 -1.50
C PHE A 68 14.44 2.74 -0.42
N GLY A 69 14.70 1.44 -0.47
CA GLY A 69 14.36 0.55 0.63
C GLY A 69 15.32 0.68 1.80
N ALA A 70 15.01 -0.03 2.88
CA ALA A 70 15.73 0.02 4.14
C ALA A 70 15.74 -1.35 4.79
N TRP A 71 16.86 -1.66 5.45
CA TRP A 71 17.03 -2.83 6.30
C TRP A 71 17.51 -2.34 7.66
N LEU A 72 16.68 -2.54 8.68
CA LEU A 72 16.88 -1.97 10.01
C LEU A 72 16.85 -3.10 11.03
N TRP A 73 17.72 -3.02 12.04
CA TRP A 73 17.67 -3.87 13.21
C TRP A 73 16.84 -3.21 14.31
N CYS A 74 16.06 -4.00 15.04
CA CYS A 74 15.27 -3.54 16.17
C CYS A 74 15.11 -4.66 17.20
N GLU A 75 15.50 -4.42 18.45
CA GLU A 75 15.33 -5.41 19.53
C GLU A 75 13.85 -5.59 19.90
N ASP A 76 13.12 -4.47 20.05
CA ASP A 76 11.69 -4.45 20.34
C ASP A 76 10.93 -3.56 19.35
N LEU A 77 10.02 -4.18 18.59
CA LEU A 77 9.16 -3.49 17.60
C LEU A 77 8.35 -2.34 18.21
N ALA A 78 8.00 -2.39 19.50
CA ALA A 78 7.25 -1.31 20.15
C ALA A 78 8.05 0.00 20.23
N THR A 79 9.39 -0.08 20.24
CA THR A 79 10.29 1.06 20.26
C THR A 79 10.67 1.57 18.86
N SER A 80 10.25 0.86 17.82
CA SER A 80 10.64 1.16 16.44
C SER A 80 10.03 2.47 15.95
N SER A 81 10.87 3.47 15.68
CA SER A 81 10.44 4.78 15.18
C SER A 81 9.72 4.72 13.83
N VAL A 82 10.06 3.73 12.99
CA VAL A 82 9.43 3.52 11.68
C VAL A 82 8.07 2.83 11.76
N LEU A 83 7.74 2.20 12.88
CA LEU A 83 6.45 1.51 13.11
C LEU A 83 5.53 2.24 14.10
N ALA A 84 6.08 2.95 15.08
CA ALA A 84 5.33 3.52 16.21
C ALA A 84 4.22 4.51 15.81
N HIS A 85 4.37 5.19 14.67
CA HIS A 85 3.42 6.19 14.18
C HIS A 85 2.40 5.64 13.18
N LEU A 86 2.42 4.33 12.89
CA LEU A 86 1.56 3.72 11.88
C LEU A 86 0.13 3.52 12.40
N GLY A 87 -0.84 3.95 11.60
CA GLY A 87 -2.27 3.70 11.82
C GLY A 87 -2.65 2.21 11.64
N PRO A 88 -3.89 1.84 11.95
CA PRO A 88 -4.37 0.45 11.89
C PRO A 88 -4.16 -0.21 10.52
N GLU A 89 -4.07 -1.55 10.50
CA GLU A 89 -4.15 -2.32 9.25
C GLU A 89 -5.57 -2.18 8.66
N PRO A 90 -5.70 -1.94 7.34
CA PRO A 90 -6.99 -1.63 6.71
C PRO A 90 -7.97 -2.81 6.74
N LEU A 91 -7.48 -4.05 6.79
CA LEU A 91 -8.31 -5.25 6.86
C LEU A 91 -8.62 -5.70 8.29
N SER A 92 -8.11 -4.99 9.30
CA SER A 92 -8.39 -5.31 10.70
C SER A 92 -9.74 -4.74 11.16
N ALA A 93 -10.24 -5.24 12.30
CA ALA A 93 -11.42 -4.67 12.95
C ALA A 93 -11.19 -3.25 13.51
N GLN A 94 -9.92 -2.87 13.75
CA GLN A 94 -9.57 -1.53 14.24
C GLN A 94 -9.84 -0.44 13.19
N PHE A 95 -9.73 -0.78 11.90
CA PHE A 95 -10.14 0.10 10.82
C PHE A 95 -11.62 -0.11 10.52
N ASN A 96 -12.46 0.74 11.09
CA ASN A 96 -13.92 0.72 10.95
C ASN A 96 -14.51 2.12 10.72
N ALA A 97 -15.81 2.19 10.41
CA ALA A 97 -16.51 3.43 10.10
C ALA A 97 -16.40 4.46 11.23
N GLN A 98 -16.61 4.02 12.47
CA GLN A 98 -16.54 4.87 13.66
C GLN A 98 -15.14 5.47 13.84
N TYR A 99 -14.10 4.66 13.68
CA TYR A 99 -12.71 5.12 13.71
C TYR A 99 -12.46 6.19 12.65
N LEU A 100 -12.80 5.90 11.38
CA LEU A 100 -12.57 6.83 10.27
C LEU A 100 -13.32 8.15 10.49
N TYR A 101 -14.59 8.07 10.92
CA TYR A 101 -15.41 9.25 11.20
C TYR A 101 -14.85 10.08 12.36
N GLN A 102 -14.42 9.46 13.46
CA GLN A 102 -13.80 10.18 14.57
C GLN A 102 -12.50 10.89 14.14
N GLN A 103 -11.67 10.22 13.35
CA GLN A 103 -10.42 10.79 12.86
C GLN A 103 -10.64 11.92 11.85
N SER A 104 -11.79 11.97 11.17
CA SER A 104 -12.08 12.95 10.11
C SER A 104 -12.50 14.31 10.66
N LYS A 105 -13.14 14.39 11.85
CA LYS A 105 -13.85 15.57 12.37
C LYS A 105 -13.10 16.91 12.30
N ASN A 106 -11.77 16.91 12.36
CA ASN A 106 -10.95 18.13 12.34
C ASN A 106 -9.98 18.20 11.13
N LYS A 107 -10.15 17.33 10.14
CA LYS A 107 -9.23 17.21 9.00
C LYS A 107 -9.69 18.09 7.85
N LYS A 108 -9.02 19.24 7.71
CA LYS A 108 -9.28 20.22 6.64
C LYS A 108 -8.66 19.86 5.28
N ILE A 109 -7.83 18.82 5.24
CA ILE A 109 -7.23 18.34 4.00
C ILE A 109 -8.22 17.50 3.20
N ALA A 110 -7.98 17.37 1.89
CA ALA A 110 -8.76 16.51 1.01
C ALA A 110 -8.69 15.03 1.45
N ILE A 111 -9.77 14.29 1.21
CA ILE A 111 -9.93 12.89 1.63
C ILE A 111 -8.87 11.98 1.00
N LYS A 112 -8.55 12.16 -0.29
CA LYS A 112 -7.58 11.31 -0.98
C LYS A 112 -6.17 11.38 -0.39
N PRO A 113 -5.53 12.55 -0.23
CA PRO A 113 -4.21 12.61 0.41
C PRO A 113 -4.26 12.15 1.87
N TRP A 114 -5.37 12.35 2.57
CA TRP A 114 -5.53 11.88 3.94
C TRP A 114 -5.61 10.35 4.05
N LEU A 115 -6.33 9.67 3.15
CA LEU A 115 -6.37 8.21 3.08
C LEU A 115 -4.99 7.59 2.81
N MET A 116 -4.10 8.34 2.15
CA MET A 116 -2.74 7.90 1.86
C MET A 116 -1.76 8.21 3.01
N ASP A 117 -2.20 8.86 4.07
CA ASP A 117 -1.40 9.09 5.27
C ASP A 117 -1.35 7.79 6.10
N ASN A 118 -0.16 7.18 6.17
CA ASN A 118 0.07 5.97 6.95
C ASN A 118 -0.24 6.14 8.45
N LYS A 119 -0.35 7.38 8.98
CA LYS A 119 -0.81 7.62 10.35
C LYS A 119 -2.31 7.37 10.52
N LEU A 120 -3.11 7.58 9.47
CA LEU A 120 -4.55 7.27 9.48
C LEU A 120 -4.78 5.78 9.26
N VAL A 121 -4.27 5.24 8.17
CA VAL A 121 -4.44 3.84 7.81
C VAL A 121 -3.30 3.44 6.90
N VAL A 122 -2.70 2.31 7.17
CA VAL A 122 -1.55 1.86 6.39
C VAL A 122 -1.97 1.14 5.12
N GLY A 123 -1.06 1.04 4.15
CA GLY A 123 -1.25 0.18 2.98
C GLY A 123 -2.16 0.75 1.88
N VAL A 124 -2.93 1.80 2.16
CA VAL A 124 -3.77 2.49 1.16
C VAL A 124 -2.89 3.41 0.29
N GLY A 125 -2.35 2.85 -0.79
CA GLY A 125 -1.53 3.55 -1.77
C GLY A 125 -2.34 4.36 -2.79
N ASN A 126 -1.64 5.01 -3.73
CA ASN A 126 -2.27 5.87 -4.75
C ASN A 126 -3.34 5.13 -5.57
N ILE A 127 -3.07 3.90 -5.99
CA ILE A 127 -4.02 3.09 -6.77
C ILE A 127 -5.29 2.84 -5.95
N TYR A 128 -5.14 2.20 -4.79
CA TYR A 128 -6.28 1.80 -3.96
C TYR A 128 -7.08 2.98 -3.42
N ALA A 129 -6.44 4.12 -3.13
CA ALA A 129 -7.16 5.33 -2.75
C ALA A 129 -8.10 5.83 -3.85
N ASN A 130 -7.64 5.84 -5.12
CA ASN A 130 -8.48 6.24 -6.25
C ASN A 130 -9.63 5.26 -6.47
N GLU A 131 -9.34 3.96 -6.47
CA GLU A 131 -10.34 2.91 -6.70
C GLU A 131 -11.39 2.83 -5.58
N ALA A 132 -10.98 2.98 -4.31
CA ALA A 132 -11.90 2.98 -3.18
C ALA A 132 -12.82 4.20 -3.18
N LEU A 133 -12.27 5.40 -3.46
CA LEU A 133 -13.07 6.63 -3.55
C LEU A 133 -14.06 6.60 -4.72
N PHE A 134 -13.66 6.01 -5.85
CA PHE A 134 -14.57 5.78 -6.97
C PHE A 134 -15.70 4.82 -6.58
N SER A 135 -15.34 3.67 -5.99
CA SER A 135 -16.31 2.64 -5.59
C SER A 135 -17.27 3.12 -4.51
N SER A 136 -16.83 4.04 -3.64
CA SER A 136 -17.68 4.66 -2.62
C SER A 136 -18.45 5.88 -3.12
N GLY A 137 -18.25 6.30 -4.37
CA GLY A 137 -18.91 7.49 -4.93
C GLY A 137 -18.52 8.81 -4.25
N ILE A 138 -17.31 8.91 -3.69
CA ILE A 138 -16.83 10.08 -2.94
C ILE A 138 -15.79 10.84 -3.78
N MET A 139 -15.97 12.15 -3.93
CA MET A 139 -14.99 12.99 -4.63
C MET A 139 -13.66 13.10 -3.87
N PRO A 140 -12.49 12.92 -4.55
CA PRO A 140 -11.19 12.82 -3.89
C PRO A 140 -10.66 14.11 -3.25
N ASP A 141 -11.19 15.25 -3.65
CA ASP A 141 -10.85 16.60 -3.18
C ASP A 141 -11.79 17.12 -2.08
N ARG A 142 -12.88 16.42 -1.79
CA ARG A 142 -13.70 16.71 -0.61
C ARG A 142 -12.86 16.76 0.64
N LYS A 143 -13.15 17.75 1.49
CA LYS A 143 -12.57 17.84 2.84
C LYS A 143 -12.89 16.56 3.62
N ALA A 144 -11.89 15.95 4.23
CA ALA A 144 -12.07 14.76 5.07
C ALA A 144 -13.10 15.00 6.18
N SER A 145 -13.09 16.18 6.80
CA SER A 145 -14.07 16.56 7.82
C SER A 145 -15.51 16.72 7.32
N SER A 146 -15.75 16.70 6.00
CA SER A 146 -17.09 16.75 5.43
C SER A 146 -17.76 15.38 5.34
N LEU A 147 -17.04 14.30 5.63
CA LEU A 147 -17.60 12.94 5.56
C LEU A 147 -18.67 12.74 6.63
N THR A 148 -19.80 12.20 6.20
CA THR A 148 -20.83 11.68 7.11
C THR A 148 -20.44 10.29 7.64
N GLU A 149 -21.09 9.85 8.72
CA GLU A 149 -20.87 8.52 9.28
C GLU A 149 -21.22 7.40 8.27
N GLN A 150 -22.28 7.60 7.49
CA GLN A 150 -22.68 6.68 6.43
C GLN A 150 -21.64 6.62 5.29
N GLU A 151 -21.09 7.76 4.88
CA GLU A 151 -20.02 7.80 3.89
C GLU A 151 -18.74 7.12 4.40
N CYS A 152 -18.42 7.26 5.68
CA CYS A 152 -17.31 6.54 6.30
C CYS A 152 -17.51 5.03 6.28
N ASP A 153 -18.72 4.53 6.50
CA ASP A 153 -19.02 3.10 6.42
C ASP A 153 -18.84 2.56 4.99
N VAL A 154 -19.44 3.23 4.01
CA VAL A 154 -19.29 2.86 2.59
C VAL A 154 -17.82 2.90 2.16
N LEU A 155 -17.07 3.92 2.56
CA LEU A 155 -15.66 4.08 2.22
C LEU A 155 -14.78 3.00 2.86
N VAL A 156 -14.98 2.68 4.14
CA VAL A 156 -14.23 1.61 4.81
C VAL A 156 -14.47 0.27 4.12
N ASN A 157 -15.74 -0.04 3.82
CA ASN A 157 -16.10 -1.27 3.12
C ASN A 157 -15.50 -1.32 1.71
N ALA A 158 -15.51 -0.21 0.98
CA ALA A 158 -14.87 -0.10 -0.34
C ALA A 158 -13.34 -0.30 -0.26
N ILE A 159 -12.66 0.30 0.72
CA ILE A 159 -11.22 0.12 0.93
C ILE A 159 -10.89 -1.35 1.19
N LYS A 160 -11.65 -2.00 2.09
CA LYS A 160 -11.46 -3.42 2.40
C LYS A 160 -11.68 -4.29 1.18
N ALA A 161 -12.75 -4.08 0.43
CA ALA A 161 -13.07 -4.84 -0.77
C ALA A 161 -11.99 -4.70 -1.85
N VAL A 162 -11.55 -3.47 -2.14
CA VAL A 162 -10.48 -3.21 -3.13
C VAL A 162 -9.17 -3.88 -2.74
N LEU A 163 -8.78 -3.79 -1.46
CA LEU A 163 -7.54 -4.42 -0.98
C LEU A 163 -7.62 -5.94 -0.95
N THR A 164 -8.74 -6.52 -0.51
CA THR A 164 -8.94 -7.98 -0.53
C THR A 164 -8.87 -8.51 -1.95
N ARG A 165 -9.61 -7.90 -2.89
CA ARG A 165 -9.56 -8.28 -4.32
C ARG A 165 -8.15 -8.15 -4.88
N SER A 166 -7.41 -7.12 -4.45
CA SER A 166 -6.01 -6.95 -4.86
C SER A 166 -5.11 -8.09 -4.36
N ILE A 167 -5.23 -8.47 -3.10
CA ILE A 167 -4.46 -9.55 -2.49
C ILE A 167 -4.79 -10.89 -3.17
N GLU A 168 -6.07 -11.19 -3.40
CA GLU A 168 -6.51 -12.40 -4.10
C GLU A 168 -5.95 -12.50 -5.52
N GLN A 169 -5.76 -11.36 -6.19
CA GLN A 169 -5.18 -11.27 -7.54
C GLN A 169 -3.64 -11.21 -7.55
N GLY A 170 -2.98 -11.33 -6.39
CA GLY A 170 -1.52 -11.27 -6.29
C GLY A 170 -0.93 -9.85 -6.37
N GLY A 171 -1.75 -8.82 -6.15
CA GLY A 171 -1.37 -7.40 -6.15
C GLY A 171 -1.45 -6.73 -7.53
N THR A 172 -1.21 -5.42 -7.57
CA THR A 172 -1.14 -4.67 -8.84
C THR A 172 0.30 -4.64 -9.37
N THR A 173 0.60 -5.40 -10.42
CA THR A 173 1.88 -5.27 -11.13
C THR A 173 1.81 -4.10 -12.11
N LEU A 174 1.83 -2.88 -11.59
CA LEU A 174 2.05 -1.68 -12.41
C LEU A 174 3.56 -1.43 -12.47
N LYS A 175 4.18 -2.06 -13.46
CA LYS A 175 5.56 -1.90 -13.96
C LYS A 175 6.70 -2.61 -13.22
N ASP A 176 6.75 -2.67 -11.89
CA ASP A 176 8.01 -3.13 -11.22
C ASP A 176 7.82 -4.17 -10.09
N PHE A 177 6.62 -4.71 -9.87
CA PHE A 177 6.37 -5.69 -8.81
C PHE A 177 6.44 -7.13 -9.34
N LEU A 178 7.57 -7.80 -9.07
CA LEU A 178 7.76 -9.23 -9.26
C LEU A 178 7.30 -9.98 -8.00
N GLN A 179 6.65 -11.13 -8.18
CA GLN A 179 6.38 -12.04 -7.07
C GLN A 179 7.69 -12.66 -6.56
N SER A 180 7.65 -13.33 -5.41
CA SER A 180 8.80 -14.01 -4.82
C SER A 180 9.40 -15.11 -5.70
N ASP A 181 8.66 -15.59 -6.70
CA ASP A 181 9.11 -16.55 -7.72
C ASP A 181 9.66 -15.86 -9.00
N GLY A 182 9.76 -14.52 -8.99
CA GLY A 182 10.27 -13.73 -10.12
C GLY A 182 9.27 -13.52 -11.25
N LYS A 183 8.01 -13.97 -11.14
CA LYS A 183 7.02 -13.77 -12.20
C LYS A 183 6.25 -12.46 -12.04
N PRO A 184 5.85 -11.80 -13.15
CA PRO A 184 4.87 -10.71 -13.10
C PRO A 184 3.56 -11.22 -12.49
N GLY A 185 2.90 -10.42 -11.64
CA GLY A 185 1.55 -10.73 -11.20
C GLY A 185 0.64 -10.88 -12.42
N TYR A 186 0.09 -12.08 -12.61
CA TYR A 186 -0.57 -12.51 -13.86
C TYR A 186 -1.94 -11.87 -14.14
N PHE A 187 -2.45 -10.98 -13.28
CA PHE A 187 -3.73 -10.33 -13.49
C PHE A 187 -3.59 -8.82 -13.46
N ALA A 188 -3.77 -8.19 -14.63
CA ALA A 188 -4.07 -6.77 -14.68
C ALA A 188 -5.39 -6.55 -13.94
N GLN A 189 -5.31 -5.96 -12.74
CA GLN A 189 -6.51 -5.51 -12.03
C GLN A 189 -7.38 -4.70 -12.99
N GLU A 190 -8.68 -5.00 -12.99
CA GLU A 190 -9.68 -4.12 -13.59
C GLU A 190 -9.74 -2.84 -12.77
N LEU A 191 -8.90 -1.88 -13.13
CA LEU A 191 -8.90 -0.55 -12.55
C LEU A 191 -10.06 0.23 -13.19
N PHE A 192 -10.91 0.82 -12.36
CA PHE A 192 -12.05 1.60 -12.80
C PHE A 192 -11.63 3.01 -13.21
N VAL A 193 -10.68 3.61 -12.46
CA VAL A 193 -10.26 5.01 -12.68
C VAL A 193 -8.75 5.19 -12.78
N TYR A 194 -7.95 4.40 -12.06
CA TYR A 194 -6.52 4.63 -11.96
C TYR A 194 -5.80 4.47 -13.31
N GLY A 195 -5.07 5.51 -13.73
CA GLY A 195 -4.35 5.50 -15.01
C GLY A 195 -5.28 5.52 -16.24
N ARG A 196 -6.56 5.87 -16.04
CA ARG A 196 -7.58 5.89 -17.10
C ARG A 196 -8.04 7.28 -17.50
N LYS A 197 -7.24 8.31 -17.22
CA LYS A 197 -7.48 9.68 -17.70
C LYS A 197 -7.85 9.67 -19.19
N ASP A 198 -8.85 10.47 -19.56
CA ASP A 198 -9.34 10.63 -20.93
C ASP A 198 -10.05 9.38 -21.51
N LYS A 199 -10.25 8.31 -20.71
CA LYS A 199 -11.06 7.13 -21.09
C LYS A 199 -12.47 7.23 -20.54
N ALA A 200 -13.41 6.53 -21.16
CA ALA A 200 -14.76 6.38 -20.65
C ALA A 200 -14.79 5.63 -19.30
N CYS A 201 -15.58 6.14 -18.38
CA CYS A 201 -15.94 5.49 -17.11
C CYS A 201 -16.67 4.18 -17.41
N LEU A 202 -16.27 3.10 -16.75
CA LEU A 202 -16.87 1.77 -16.93
C LEU A 202 -18.30 1.67 -16.40
N ILE A 203 -18.76 2.64 -15.61
CA ILE A 203 -20.09 2.64 -14.99
C ILE A 203 -21.05 3.56 -15.75
N CYS A 204 -20.65 4.79 -16.07
CA CYS A 204 -21.54 5.80 -16.65
C CYS A 204 -21.11 6.32 -18.03
N GLY A 205 -20.02 5.82 -18.61
CA GLY A 205 -19.52 6.23 -19.92
C GLY A 205 -18.84 7.60 -19.99
N HIS A 206 -18.99 8.47 -18.99
CA HIS A 206 -18.35 9.79 -18.97
C HIS A 206 -16.83 9.71 -18.85
N THR A 207 -16.13 10.70 -19.38
CA THR A 207 -14.66 10.76 -19.35
C THR A 207 -14.11 10.79 -17.93
N ILE A 208 -13.11 9.95 -17.64
CA ILE A 208 -12.34 9.99 -16.40
C ILE A 208 -11.42 11.20 -16.43
N GLU A 209 -11.54 12.03 -15.40
CA GLU A 209 -10.73 13.21 -15.18
C GLU A 209 -9.52 12.88 -14.30
N SER A 210 -8.53 13.77 -14.29
CA SER A 210 -7.41 13.66 -13.37
C SER A 210 -6.92 15.01 -12.87
N ILE A 211 -6.55 15.07 -11.60
CA ILE A 211 -5.89 16.21 -10.96
C ILE A 211 -4.60 15.77 -10.27
N LYS A 212 -3.78 16.73 -9.84
CA LYS A 212 -2.63 16.46 -8.96
C LYS A 212 -2.98 16.86 -7.52
N GLN A 213 -2.84 15.92 -6.60
CA GLN A 213 -2.98 16.16 -5.15
C GLN A 213 -1.74 15.63 -4.43
N GLY A 214 -1.01 16.52 -3.75
CA GLY A 214 0.22 16.14 -3.03
C GLY A 214 1.27 15.49 -3.94
N GLN A 215 1.51 16.06 -5.13
CA GLN A 215 2.43 15.54 -6.16
C GLN A 215 2.08 14.15 -6.71
N ARG A 216 0.89 13.62 -6.42
CA ARG A 216 0.39 12.34 -6.91
C ARG A 216 -0.77 12.57 -7.87
N SER A 217 -0.81 11.83 -8.98
CA SER A 217 -1.98 11.82 -9.86
C SER A 217 -3.17 11.19 -9.14
N THR A 218 -4.30 11.85 -9.23
CA THR A 218 -5.62 11.41 -8.76
C THR A 218 -6.53 11.30 -9.99
N PHE A 219 -7.28 10.22 -10.10
CA PHE A 219 -8.20 9.91 -11.19
C PHE A 219 -9.59 9.69 -10.61
N PHE A 220 -10.62 10.23 -11.25
CA PHE A 220 -11.99 10.17 -10.74
C PHE A 220 -13.01 10.34 -11.88
N CYS A 221 -14.26 9.95 -11.62
CA CYS A 221 -15.39 10.24 -12.49
C CYS A 221 -16.31 11.25 -11.81
N ARG A 222 -16.38 12.48 -12.34
CA ARG A 222 -17.21 13.56 -11.79
C ARG A 222 -18.71 13.23 -11.76
N HIS A 223 -19.15 12.27 -12.57
CA HIS A 223 -20.54 11.84 -12.61
C HIS A 223 -20.86 10.72 -11.60
N CYS A 224 -19.92 9.80 -11.33
CA CYS A 224 -20.16 8.72 -10.37
C CYS A 224 -19.82 9.10 -8.93
N GLN A 225 -18.98 10.12 -8.74
CA GLN A 225 -18.49 10.56 -7.44
C GLN A 225 -19.10 11.91 -7.10
N HIS A 226 -19.61 12.05 -5.88
CA HIS A 226 -20.41 13.19 -5.45
C HIS A 226 -19.71 14.03 -4.38
N GLY A 227 -20.13 15.30 -4.29
CA GLY A 227 -19.55 16.36 -3.46
C GLY A 227 -18.63 17.28 -4.27
N GLU A 228 -17.73 18.02 -3.63
CA GLU A 228 -17.10 19.17 -4.32
C GLU A 228 -16.03 18.76 -5.34
N ILE A 229 -16.26 19.13 -6.61
CA ILE A 229 -15.38 20.04 -7.37
C ILE A 229 -16.20 21.30 -7.66
N THR A 230 -15.79 22.45 -7.15
CA THR A 230 -16.25 23.77 -7.61
C THR A 230 -15.20 24.36 -8.55
N ASP A 231 -15.65 25.01 -9.62
CA ASP A 231 -14.82 25.66 -10.66
C ASP A 231 -13.66 26.51 -10.12
#